data_AF-A0AAW3V4U1-F1
#
_entry.id   AF-A0AAW3V4U1-F1
#
_cell.length_a   1.000
_cell.length_b   1.000
_cell.length_c   1.000
_cell.angle_alpha   90.00
_cell.angle_beta   90.00
_cell.angle_gamma   90.00
#
_symmetry.space_group_name_H-M   'P 1'
#
loop_
_entity.id
_entity.type
_entity.pdbx_description
1 polymer ?
#
loop_
_entity_poly.entity_id
_entity_poly.type
_entity_poly.pdbx_seq_one_letter_code
_entity_poly.pdbx_strand_id
1 'polypeptide(L)'
;MTAAERSAIFALLDDCDATAARRSSRLYTGFVHERVCVDAAQLELMCETVAADARRGLHAVVLADYEFGRHLLDGDQAHRASNETQRGDATLRFLLFERCEKLSRDDVDTWLVERDGGAAEPSVAGTANVCASVDPTQFNEAIDAIHAALRAGDSYQVNYTYRLGFDVFGSPAALYRRLRARQPVPYGALIALPGDEWVLSCSPELFIEKEGAMLRARPMKGTAPRSTDPVADRHAAEFLANDPKNRAENVMIVDLLRNDLSRVAQTGSVKVPALFSVEPYASVWQMTSTVHSTLRAGTSFAAIMRALFPCGSITGAPKHRTMQLIDELESTPRGLYTGAIGWLDVPSSTASTANDTTCGDFCLSVAIRTLTLSPAAQPGMLRGTMGVGAGIVLDSVAADEYAECQLKASFLTGAEPGFELFETMYATQEEGVRHLSRHLARLSASAAALGFRLDDENEIRAQITEKCAALPAQIPHRMRLALSKNGAVQLTAAVLTPLADPTVGVLLGPDHAFPVMHADDPLLRHKTTRRAEYDRGWREAEARGAFDTLFFNERGELTEGGRSNVFVKLAGRWWTPPLESGVLPGIMRGVLLEDIDLHAAERVLTRVDVQNAEALLVCNALRGAVQARVVG
;
A
#
# COMPACT_ATOMS: atom_id res chain seq x y z
N MET A 1 -6.19 -28.29 -4.23
CA MET A 1 -6.84 -27.03 -4.58
C MET A 1 -7.93 -27.26 -5.60
N THR A 2 -9.07 -26.58 -5.46
CA THR A 2 -10.14 -26.53 -6.47
C THR A 2 -9.69 -25.71 -7.70
N ALA A 3 -10.38 -25.86 -8.84
CA ALA A 3 -10.07 -25.06 -10.04
C ALA A 3 -10.23 -23.55 -9.80
N ALA A 4 -11.19 -23.16 -8.94
CA ALA A 4 -11.43 -21.78 -8.54
C ALA A 4 -10.26 -21.23 -7.71
N GLU A 5 -9.76 -21.99 -6.73
CA GLU A 5 -8.58 -21.62 -5.94
C GLU A 5 -7.32 -21.47 -6.82
N ARG A 6 -7.13 -22.35 -7.82
CA ARG A 6 -6.01 -22.25 -8.75
C ARG A 6 -6.10 -21.02 -9.65
N SER A 7 -7.30 -20.56 -9.95
CA SER A 7 -7.54 -19.35 -10.76
C SER A 7 -7.41 -18.06 -9.96
N ALA A 8 -7.54 -18.13 -8.64
CA ALA A 8 -7.35 -16.98 -7.75
C ALA A 8 -5.87 -16.61 -7.60
N ILE A 9 -4.96 -17.59 -7.71
CA ILE A 9 -3.51 -17.40 -7.61
C ILE A 9 -2.93 -17.05 -8.97
N PHE A 10 -2.21 -15.93 -9.04
CA PHE A 10 -1.56 -15.43 -10.25
C PHE A 10 -0.38 -14.54 -9.88
N ALA A 11 0.50 -14.29 -10.86
CA ALA A 11 1.53 -13.27 -10.73
C ALA A 11 1.56 -12.40 -11.98
N LEU A 12 1.43 -11.09 -11.80
CA LEU A 12 1.68 -10.09 -12.83
C LEU A 12 3.02 -9.43 -12.52
N LEU A 13 4.00 -9.57 -13.40
CA LEU A 13 5.22 -8.77 -13.42
C LEU A 13 5.01 -7.64 -14.44
N ASP A 14 4.92 -6.41 -13.96
CA ASP A 14 4.40 -5.24 -14.65
C ASP A 14 5.53 -4.25 -14.99
N ASP A 15 5.84 -4.15 -16.27
CA ASP A 15 6.83 -3.22 -16.80
C ASP A 15 6.11 -2.01 -17.40
N CYS A 16 6.29 -0.82 -16.79
CA CYS A 16 5.67 0.41 -17.27
C CYS A 16 6.16 0.86 -18.66
N ASP A 17 7.29 0.32 -19.12
CA ASP A 17 7.89 0.61 -20.42
C ASP A 17 7.46 -0.42 -21.49
N ALA A 18 6.59 -1.39 -21.14
CA ALA A 18 6.06 -2.37 -22.07
C ALA A 18 5.19 -1.70 -23.14
N THR A 19 5.48 -1.99 -24.41
CA THR A 19 4.75 -1.46 -25.57
C THR A 19 4.13 -2.60 -26.39
N ALA A 20 3.26 -2.27 -27.34
CA ALA A 20 2.71 -3.25 -28.28
C ALA A 20 3.82 -3.98 -29.08
N ALA A 21 4.92 -3.29 -29.40
CA ALA A 21 6.08 -3.86 -30.10
C ALA A 21 7.03 -4.64 -29.17
N ARG A 22 7.16 -4.20 -27.91
CA ARG A 22 7.98 -4.84 -26.87
C ARG A 22 7.11 -5.20 -25.68
N ARG A 23 6.46 -6.36 -25.75
CA ARG A 23 5.60 -6.90 -24.69
C ARG A 23 6.46 -7.52 -23.59
N SER A 24 6.94 -6.70 -22.66
CA SER A 24 7.86 -7.11 -21.59
C SER A 24 7.17 -7.46 -20.27
N SER A 25 5.96 -6.95 -20.01
CA SER A 25 5.15 -7.40 -18.86
C SER A 25 4.80 -8.88 -19.00
N ARG A 26 4.75 -9.61 -17.89
CA ARG A 26 4.50 -11.06 -17.86
C ARG A 26 3.36 -11.39 -16.90
N LEU A 27 2.30 -12.01 -17.41
CA LEU A 27 1.16 -12.50 -16.63
C LEU A 27 1.21 -14.02 -16.51
N TYR A 28 1.33 -14.51 -15.29
CA TYR A 28 1.39 -15.92 -14.94
C TYR A 28 0.06 -16.39 -14.36
N THR A 29 -0.52 -17.43 -14.95
CA THR A 29 -1.83 -17.99 -14.54
C THR A 29 -1.83 -19.51 -14.56
N GLY A 30 -2.81 -20.11 -13.88
CA GLY A 30 -2.89 -21.56 -13.73
C GLY A 30 -1.83 -22.09 -12.77
N PHE A 31 -1.82 -21.56 -11.54
CA PHE A 31 -0.89 -21.99 -10.50
C PHE A 31 -0.93 -23.52 -10.32
N VAL A 32 0.24 -24.16 -10.26
CA VAL A 32 0.36 -25.62 -10.10
C VAL A 32 0.80 -25.96 -8.69
N HIS A 33 1.97 -25.46 -8.29
CA HIS A 33 2.57 -25.66 -6.99
C HIS A 33 3.66 -24.61 -6.73
N GLU A 34 4.09 -24.54 -5.48
CA GLU A 34 5.24 -23.75 -5.05
C GLU A 34 6.38 -24.67 -4.64
N ARG A 35 7.63 -24.25 -4.90
CA ARG A 35 8.83 -24.86 -4.33
C ARG A 35 9.51 -23.87 -3.41
N VAL A 36 9.76 -24.28 -2.18
CA VAL A 36 10.34 -23.42 -1.13
C VAL A 36 11.70 -23.98 -0.72
N CYS A 37 12.74 -23.16 -0.86
CA CYS A 37 14.08 -23.45 -0.38
C CYS A 37 14.31 -22.68 0.93
N VAL A 38 14.41 -23.40 2.05
CA VAL A 38 14.73 -22.84 3.37
C VAL A 38 16.21 -23.02 3.73
N ASP A 39 16.84 -24.05 3.16
CA ASP A 39 18.23 -24.42 3.40
C ASP A 39 19.09 -24.11 2.17
N ALA A 40 20.04 -23.19 2.33
CA ALA A 40 20.95 -22.77 1.27
C ALA A 40 21.86 -23.91 0.76
N ALA A 41 22.09 -24.97 1.55
CA ALA A 41 22.83 -26.15 1.10
C ALA A 41 22.05 -26.95 0.03
N GLN A 42 20.72 -26.87 0.03
CA GLN A 42 19.85 -27.57 -0.92
C GLN A 42 19.56 -26.76 -2.19
N LEU A 43 20.18 -25.58 -2.36
CA LEU A 43 19.82 -24.66 -3.44
C LEU A 43 20.09 -25.23 -4.84
N GLU A 44 21.18 -25.98 -5.06
CA GLU A 44 21.43 -26.68 -6.33
C GLU A 44 20.29 -27.65 -6.66
N LEU A 45 19.98 -28.54 -5.73
CA LEU A 45 18.94 -29.55 -5.90
C LEU A 45 17.59 -28.87 -6.17
N MET A 46 17.30 -27.78 -5.45
CA MET A 46 16.09 -26.99 -5.69
C MET A 46 16.05 -26.46 -7.13
N CYS A 47 17.13 -25.83 -7.61
CA CYS A 47 17.21 -25.31 -8.97
C CYS A 47 17.05 -26.43 -10.02
N GLU A 48 17.59 -27.63 -9.77
CA GLU A 48 17.41 -28.77 -10.66
C GLU A 48 15.94 -29.21 -10.75
N THR A 49 15.23 -29.21 -9.63
CA THR A 49 13.79 -29.55 -9.60
C THR A 49 12.94 -28.48 -10.29
N VAL A 50 13.26 -27.19 -10.11
CA VAL A 50 12.62 -26.08 -10.83
C VAL A 50 12.90 -26.20 -12.34
N ALA A 51 14.13 -26.53 -12.73
CA ALA A 51 14.50 -26.75 -14.12
C ALA A 51 13.75 -27.95 -14.74
N ALA A 52 13.47 -28.99 -13.95
CA ALA A 52 12.67 -30.13 -14.38
C ALA A 52 11.20 -29.75 -14.62
N ASP A 53 10.62 -28.92 -13.74
CA ASP A 53 9.27 -28.36 -13.93
C ASP A 53 9.20 -27.45 -15.16
N ALA A 54 10.22 -26.61 -15.35
CA ALA A 54 10.39 -25.78 -16.53
C ALA A 54 10.43 -26.60 -17.82
N ARG A 55 11.18 -27.71 -17.85
CA ARG A 55 11.22 -28.64 -19.00
C ARG A 55 9.87 -29.32 -19.27
N ARG A 56 8.98 -29.40 -18.28
CA ARG A 56 7.59 -29.89 -18.44
C ARG A 56 6.63 -28.80 -18.93
N GLY A 57 7.14 -27.60 -19.23
CA GLY A 57 6.35 -26.48 -19.72
C GLY A 57 5.81 -25.55 -18.63
N LEU A 58 6.27 -25.68 -17.38
CA LEU A 58 5.88 -24.76 -16.31
C LEU A 58 6.73 -23.48 -16.35
N HIS A 59 6.15 -22.37 -15.92
CA HIS A 59 6.79 -21.06 -15.88
C HIS A 59 7.02 -20.62 -14.43
N ALA A 60 8.22 -20.16 -14.11
CA ALA A 60 8.62 -19.84 -12.74
C ALA A 60 8.67 -18.33 -12.47
N VAL A 61 8.00 -17.93 -11.38
CA VAL A 61 8.21 -16.63 -10.72
C VAL A 61 9.03 -16.86 -9.46
N VAL A 62 10.02 -16.00 -9.23
CA VAL A 62 10.98 -16.09 -8.13
C VAL A 62 10.65 -15.03 -7.08
N LEU A 63 10.53 -15.44 -5.82
CA LEU A 63 10.46 -14.56 -4.65
C LEU A 63 11.56 -14.98 -3.69
N ALA A 64 12.46 -14.06 -3.34
CA ALA A 64 13.57 -14.34 -2.42
C ALA A 64 13.48 -13.39 -1.24
N ASP A 65 13.34 -13.92 -0.03
CA ASP A 65 13.40 -13.12 1.19
C ASP A 65 14.85 -12.71 1.47
N TYR A 66 15.04 -11.51 2.01
CA TYR A 66 16.35 -10.95 2.34
C TYR A 66 17.19 -11.89 3.22
N GLU A 67 16.57 -12.50 4.23
CA GLU A 67 17.22 -13.39 5.19
C GLU A 67 17.81 -14.65 4.54
N PHE A 68 17.29 -15.07 3.38
CA PHE A 68 17.89 -16.19 2.62
C PHE A 68 19.34 -15.86 2.21
N GLY A 69 19.65 -14.58 2.03
CA GLY A 69 21.00 -14.09 1.77
C GLY A 69 21.99 -14.40 2.88
N ARG A 70 21.54 -14.36 4.14
CA ARG A 70 22.35 -14.74 5.30
C ARG A 70 22.68 -16.23 5.26
N HIS A 71 21.70 -17.07 4.93
CA HIS A 71 21.90 -18.52 4.79
C HIS A 71 22.93 -18.85 3.69
N LEU A 72 22.98 -18.05 2.61
CA LEU A 72 23.98 -18.21 1.54
C LEU A 72 25.40 -17.81 1.98
N LEU A 73 25.53 -16.84 2.89
CA LEU A 73 26.83 -16.33 3.35
C LEU A 73 27.45 -17.17 4.48
N ASP A 74 26.64 -17.65 5.43
CA ASP A 74 27.13 -18.35 6.62
C ASP A 74 27.40 -19.86 6.41
N GLY A 75 26.88 -20.44 5.32
CA GLY A 75 27.01 -21.88 5.03
C GLY A 75 26.44 -22.78 6.15
N ASP A 76 26.99 -23.99 6.31
CA ASP A 76 26.57 -25.00 7.32
C ASP A 76 26.69 -24.53 8.78
N GLN A 77 27.30 -23.36 9.06
CA GLN A 77 27.44 -22.82 10.42
C GLN A 77 26.22 -22.03 10.91
N ALA A 78 25.20 -21.82 10.07
CA ALA A 78 24.01 -21.01 10.37
C ALA A 78 23.17 -21.50 11.57
N HIS A 79 23.35 -22.73 12.04
CA HIS A 79 22.56 -23.32 13.14
C HIS A 79 22.99 -22.92 14.55
N ARG A 80 24.08 -22.14 14.74
CA ARG A 80 24.68 -21.94 16.09
C ARG A 80 24.74 -20.51 16.63
N ALA A 81 24.28 -19.51 15.90
CA ALA A 81 24.27 -18.13 16.38
C ALA A 81 23.02 -17.37 15.91
N SER A 82 21.83 -17.79 16.36
CA SER A 82 20.68 -16.88 16.32
C SER A 82 20.50 -16.27 17.71
N ASN A 83 20.73 -14.96 17.81
CA ASN A 83 20.02 -14.16 18.80
C ASN A 83 18.51 -14.28 18.51
N GLU A 84 17.71 -14.26 19.57
CA GLU A 84 16.27 -14.58 19.56
C GLU A 84 15.39 -13.58 18.77
N THR A 85 15.96 -12.54 18.15
CA THR A 85 15.24 -11.35 17.67
C THR A 85 14.66 -11.45 16.26
N GLN A 86 15.17 -12.30 15.37
CA GLN A 86 14.71 -12.36 13.97
C GLN A 86 14.50 -13.81 13.46
N ARG A 87 13.42 -14.46 13.93
CA ARG A 87 12.93 -15.75 13.39
C ARG A 87 11.88 -15.55 12.30
N GLY A 88 12.26 -14.97 11.16
CA GLY A 88 11.44 -15.04 9.95
C GLY A 88 11.68 -16.36 9.21
N ASP A 89 10.69 -16.87 8.48
CA ASP A 89 10.90 -17.93 7.50
C ASP A 89 11.78 -17.37 6.36
N ALA A 90 13.09 -17.65 6.39
CA ALA A 90 14.02 -17.19 5.37
C ALA A 90 13.91 -18.08 4.12
N THR A 91 13.14 -17.65 3.11
CA THR A 91 12.81 -18.50 1.97
C THR A 91 13.26 -17.95 0.62
N LEU A 92 13.69 -18.85 -0.27
CA LEU A 92 13.68 -18.64 -1.71
C LEU A 92 12.57 -19.50 -2.32
N ARG A 93 11.57 -18.85 -2.91
CA ARG A 93 10.35 -19.45 -3.42
C ARG A 93 10.31 -19.38 -4.94
N PHE A 94 9.88 -20.48 -5.55
CA PHE A 94 9.55 -20.57 -6.96
C PHE A 94 8.07 -20.90 -7.07
N LEU A 95 7.30 -19.99 -7.64
CA LEU A 95 5.89 -20.18 -7.96
C LEU A 95 5.79 -20.71 -9.39
N LEU A 96 5.18 -21.88 -9.57
CA LEU A 96 5.12 -22.56 -10.87
C LEU A 96 3.70 -22.45 -11.46
N PHE A 97 3.63 -21.98 -12.69
CA PHE A 97 2.38 -21.71 -13.42
C PHE A 97 2.34 -22.47 -14.76
N GLU A 98 1.14 -22.84 -15.20
CA GLU A 98 0.92 -23.47 -16.50
C GLU A 98 1.11 -22.51 -17.68
N ARG A 99 0.90 -21.21 -17.47
CA ARG A 99 0.88 -20.20 -18.54
C ARG A 99 1.65 -18.96 -18.14
N CYS A 100 2.38 -18.39 -19.10
CA CYS A 100 3.00 -17.08 -19.02
C CYS A 100 2.69 -16.29 -20.30
N GLU A 101 1.84 -15.28 -20.20
CA GLU A 101 1.49 -14.38 -21.30
C GLU A 101 2.34 -13.11 -21.24
N LYS A 102 2.90 -12.71 -22.39
CA LYS A 102 3.62 -11.44 -22.52
C LYS A 102 2.66 -10.34 -22.92
N LEU A 103 2.61 -9.26 -22.14
CA LEU A 103 1.64 -8.18 -22.26
C LEU A 103 2.31 -6.84 -22.59
N SER A 104 1.60 -6.00 -23.34
CA SER A 104 1.90 -4.57 -23.38
C SER A 104 1.29 -3.87 -22.16
N ARG A 105 1.66 -2.61 -21.91
CA ARG A 105 1.06 -1.81 -20.84
C ARG A 105 -0.47 -1.69 -20.98
N ASP A 106 -0.98 -1.49 -22.20
CA ASP A 106 -2.42 -1.34 -22.45
C ASP A 106 -3.19 -2.64 -22.14
N ASP A 107 -2.58 -3.80 -22.41
CA ASP A 107 -3.17 -5.10 -22.06
C ASP A 107 -3.21 -5.29 -20.54
N VAL A 108 -2.14 -4.87 -19.83
CA VAL A 108 -2.10 -4.90 -18.36
C VAL A 108 -3.18 -3.98 -17.78
N ASP A 109 -3.35 -2.78 -18.33
CA ASP A 109 -4.37 -1.82 -17.89
C ASP A 109 -5.77 -2.42 -18.04
N THR A 110 -6.05 -3.04 -19.19
CA THR A 110 -7.32 -3.73 -19.46
C THR A 110 -7.55 -4.87 -18.46
N TRP A 111 -6.54 -5.71 -18.24
CA TRP A 111 -6.61 -6.84 -17.32
C TRP A 111 -6.84 -6.40 -15.86
N LEU A 112 -6.19 -5.31 -15.44
CA LEU A 112 -6.38 -4.74 -14.10
C LEU A 112 -7.78 -4.12 -13.92
N VAL A 113 -8.32 -3.45 -14.95
CA VAL A 113 -9.69 -2.92 -14.95
C VAL A 113 -10.69 -4.04 -14.71
N GLU A 114 -10.58 -5.16 -15.41
CA GLU A 114 -11.47 -6.32 -15.22
C GLU A 114 -11.37 -6.89 -13.80
N ARG A 115 -10.16 -6.96 -13.23
CA ARG A 115 -9.94 -7.39 -11.84
C ARG A 115 -10.43 -6.42 -10.78
N ASP A 116 -10.65 -5.16 -11.16
CA ASP A 116 -11.19 -4.10 -10.32
C ASP A 116 -12.63 -3.73 -10.70
N GLY A 117 -13.44 -4.73 -11.07
CA GLY A 117 -14.88 -4.56 -11.29
C GLY A 117 -15.27 -3.88 -12.61
N GLY A 118 -14.32 -3.66 -13.53
CA GLY A 118 -14.57 -3.21 -14.91
C GLY A 118 -14.65 -1.69 -15.11
N ALA A 119 -14.48 -0.88 -14.07
CA ALA A 119 -14.52 0.57 -14.16
C ALA A 119 -13.18 1.18 -14.60
N ALA A 120 -13.25 2.21 -15.46
CA ALA A 120 -12.06 2.93 -15.95
C ALA A 120 -11.31 3.61 -14.80
N GLU A 121 -12.01 4.27 -13.89
CA GLU A 121 -11.43 4.80 -12.66
C GLU A 121 -11.20 3.66 -11.64
N PRO A 122 -10.06 3.63 -10.93
CA PRO A 122 -9.83 2.65 -9.88
C PRO A 122 -10.90 2.72 -8.78
N SER A 123 -11.36 1.57 -8.28
CA SER A 123 -12.26 1.52 -7.13
C SER A 123 -11.62 2.17 -5.90
N VAL A 124 -12.44 2.50 -4.89
CA VAL A 124 -11.93 3.01 -3.62
C VAL A 124 -11.07 1.95 -2.95
N ALA A 125 -9.81 2.29 -2.70
CA ALA A 125 -8.86 1.43 -2.01
C ALA A 125 -7.70 2.25 -1.42
N GLY A 126 -7.11 1.77 -0.34
CA GLY A 126 -6.06 2.50 0.36
C GLY A 126 -5.66 1.83 1.67
N THR A 127 -4.90 2.56 2.47
CA THR A 127 -4.41 2.11 3.77
C THR A 127 -5.00 2.93 4.91
N ALA A 128 -5.15 2.29 6.07
CA ALA A 128 -5.58 2.89 7.31
C ALA A 128 -4.63 2.47 8.47
N ASN A 129 -4.66 3.22 9.56
CA ASN A 129 -3.94 2.93 10.80
C ASN A 129 -2.45 2.63 10.60
N VAL A 130 -1.79 3.43 9.75
CA VAL A 130 -0.36 3.25 9.46
C VAL A 130 0.46 3.49 10.73
N CYS A 131 1.26 2.51 11.13
CA CYS A 131 2.14 2.56 12.28
C CYS A 131 3.58 2.15 11.92
N ALA A 132 4.56 2.90 12.40
CA ALA A 132 5.97 2.53 12.26
C ALA A 132 6.40 1.56 13.37
N SER A 133 7.29 0.62 13.05
CA SER A 133 7.86 -0.33 14.01
C SER A 133 8.89 0.31 14.94
N VAL A 134 9.34 1.53 14.62
CA VAL A 134 10.27 2.33 15.42
C VAL A 134 9.71 3.73 15.58
N ASP A 135 9.88 4.31 16.76
CA ASP A 135 9.63 5.73 16.99
C ASP A 135 10.88 6.59 16.67
N PRO A 136 10.78 7.92 16.64
CA PRO A 136 11.92 8.80 16.33
C PRO A 136 13.10 8.66 17.29
N THR A 137 12.87 8.30 18.56
CA THR A 137 13.93 8.10 19.55
C THR A 137 14.71 6.84 19.24
N GLN A 138 13.99 5.73 19.01
CA GLN A 138 14.58 4.45 18.62
C GLN A 138 15.32 4.55 17.29
N PHE A 139 14.81 5.33 16.34
CA PHE A 139 15.50 5.61 15.08
C PHE A 139 16.85 6.30 15.35
N ASN A 140 16.87 7.37 16.15
CA ASN A 140 18.11 8.08 16.48
C ASN A 140 19.14 7.19 17.18
N GLU A 141 18.70 6.37 18.14
CA GLU A 141 19.57 5.42 18.85
C GLU A 141 20.22 4.41 17.89
N ALA A 142 19.45 3.92 16.91
CA ALA A 142 19.99 3.03 15.88
C ALA A 142 21.01 3.74 14.98
N ILE A 143 20.78 4.99 14.60
CA ILE A 143 21.75 5.79 13.82
C ILE A 143 23.04 6.01 14.62
N ASP A 144 22.95 6.31 15.92
CA ASP A 144 24.13 6.47 16.78
C ASP A 144 24.95 5.18 16.91
N ALA A 145 24.27 4.03 17.03
CA ALA A 145 24.91 2.72 17.04
C ALA A 145 25.61 2.41 15.69
N ILE A 146 24.97 2.75 14.57
CA ILE A 146 25.59 2.63 13.24
C ILE A 146 26.82 3.52 13.14
N HIS A 147 26.75 4.78 13.54
CA HIS A 147 27.90 5.68 13.54
C HIS A 147 29.05 5.14 14.39
N ALA A 148 28.77 4.52 15.54
CA ALA A 148 29.79 3.86 16.35
C ALA A 148 30.47 2.72 15.59
N ALA A 149 29.70 1.85 14.91
CA ALA A 149 30.23 0.78 14.09
C ALA A 149 31.06 1.29 12.90
N LEU A 150 30.61 2.34 12.22
CA LEU A 150 31.35 2.97 11.12
C LEU A 150 32.68 3.58 11.61
N ARG A 151 32.71 4.24 12.77
CA ARG A 151 33.94 4.77 13.38
C ARG A 151 34.91 3.68 13.81
N ALA A 152 34.39 2.52 14.22
CA ALA A 152 35.21 1.35 14.54
C ALA A 152 35.81 0.67 13.29
N GLY A 153 35.30 1.00 12.11
CA GLY A 153 35.72 0.39 10.84
C GLY A 153 35.04 -0.94 10.54
N ASP A 154 33.94 -1.27 11.24
CA ASP A 154 33.18 -2.51 11.03
C ASP A 154 32.45 -2.52 9.68
N SER A 155 32.06 -1.34 9.20
CA SER A 155 31.41 -1.11 7.91
C SER A 155 31.72 0.31 7.41
N TYR A 156 31.46 0.57 6.14
CA TYR A 156 31.54 1.90 5.51
C TYR A 156 30.16 2.51 5.27
N GLN A 157 29.13 1.67 5.18
CA GLN A 157 27.75 2.08 4.97
C GLN A 157 26.84 0.98 5.49
N VAL A 158 25.77 1.34 6.18
CA VAL A 158 24.71 0.41 6.61
C VAL A 158 23.37 0.90 6.08
N ASN A 159 22.66 0.10 5.30
CA ASN A 159 21.27 0.40 4.93
C ASN A 159 20.37 -0.02 6.09
N TYR A 160 19.99 0.94 6.93
CA TYR A 160 19.10 0.71 8.08
C TYR A 160 17.64 0.85 7.66
N THR A 161 16.80 -0.07 8.11
CA THR A 161 15.40 -0.12 7.71
C THR A 161 14.47 -0.40 8.88
N TYR A 162 13.23 0.05 8.77
CA TYR A 162 12.13 -0.26 9.67
C TYR A 162 10.87 -0.61 8.88
N ARG A 163 9.79 -1.00 9.55
CA ARG A 163 8.53 -1.42 8.92
C ARG A 163 7.42 -0.43 9.20
N LEU A 164 6.55 -0.24 8.22
CA LEU A 164 5.24 0.34 8.37
C LEU A 164 4.20 -0.78 8.33
N GLY A 165 3.43 -0.94 9.39
CA GLY A 165 2.24 -1.80 9.43
C GLY A 165 0.98 -0.97 9.17
N PHE A 166 -0.03 -1.54 8.52
CA PHE A 166 -1.27 -0.84 8.20
C PHE A 166 -2.41 -1.80 7.89
N ASP A 167 -3.64 -1.34 8.01
CA ASP A 167 -4.82 -2.03 7.52
C ASP A 167 -5.09 -1.63 6.06
N VAL A 168 -5.69 -2.52 5.27
CA VAL A 168 -6.07 -2.26 3.88
C VAL A 168 -7.59 -2.24 3.76
N PHE A 169 -8.10 -1.24 3.05
CA PHE A 169 -9.49 -1.20 2.61
C PHE A 169 -9.57 -1.22 1.08
N GLY A 170 -10.66 -1.76 0.54
CA GLY A 170 -10.81 -2.02 -0.89
C GLY A 170 -10.03 -3.27 -1.34
N SER A 171 -10.06 -3.56 -2.64
CA SER A 171 -9.39 -4.75 -3.19
C SER A 171 -7.88 -4.51 -3.39
N PRO A 172 -7.02 -5.55 -3.25
CA PRO A 172 -5.61 -5.45 -3.60
C PRO A 172 -5.36 -5.00 -5.05
N ALA A 173 -6.22 -5.40 -6.00
CA ALA A 173 -6.15 -4.95 -7.39
C ALA A 173 -6.39 -3.44 -7.52
N ALA A 174 -7.42 -2.89 -6.87
CA ALA A 174 -7.69 -1.45 -6.83
C ALA A 174 -6.54 -0.68 -6.18
N LEU A 175 -6.00 -1.19 -5.07
CA LEU A 175 -4.83 -0.60 -4.40
C LEU A 175 -3.62 -0.57 -5.34
N TYR A 176 -3.33 -1.68 -6.04
CA TYR A 176 -2.23 -1.74 -6.99
C TYR A 176 -2.40 -0.76 -8.15
N ARG A 177 -3.62 -0.64 -8.72
CA ARG A 177 -3.94 0.34 -9.77
C ARG A 177 -3.62 1.77 -9.33
N ARG A 178 -3.94 2.12 -8.08
CA ARG A 178 -3.64 3.43 -7.49
C ARG A 178 -2.13 3.64 -7.29
N LEU A 179 -1.45 2.65 -6.74
CA LEU A 179 0.00 2.73 -6.47
C LEU A 179 0.83 2.82 -7.76
N ARG A 180 0.55 1.99 -8.77
CA ARG A 180 1.28 1.99 -10.05
C ARG A 180 1.04 3.27 -10.86
N ALA A 181 -0.14 3.88 -10.76
CA ALA A 181 -0.43 5.16 -11.42
C ALA A 181 0.40 6.29 -10.78
N ARG A 182 0.53 6.28 -9.45
CA ARG A 182 1.37 7.24 -8.72
C ARG A 182 2.86 7.01 -8.96
N GLN A 183 3.28 5.76 -9.17
CA GLN A 183 4.68 5.41 -9.32
C GLN A 183 4.90 4.35 -10.43
N PRO A 184 4.89 4.77 -11.70
CA PRO A 184 5.18 3.87 -12.81
C PRO A 184 6.65 3.44 -12.75
N VAL A 185 6.88 2.12 -12.78
CA VAL A 185 8.22 1.51 -12.67
C VAL A 185 8.37 0.31 -13.62
N PRO A 186 9.61 -0.02 -14.04
CA PRO A 186 9.88 -1.12 -14.96
C PRO A 186 9.81 -2.52 -14.31
N TYR A 187 9.82 -2.61 -12.97
CA TYR A 187 9.81 -3.88 -12.23
C TYR A 187 8.68 -3.95 -11.20
N GLY A 188 7.49 -3.50 -11.58
CA GLY A 188 6.28 -3.63 -10.78
C GLY A 188 5.83 -5.08 -10.65
N ALA A 189 5.07 -5.40 -9.60
CA ALA A 189 4.45 -6.71 -9.47
C ALA A 189 3.13 -6.66 -8.69
N LEU A 190 2.14 -7.44 -9.13
CA LEU A 190 0.93 -7.79 -8.38
C LEU A 190 0.82 -9.31 -8.32
N ILE A 191 0.96 -9.89 -7.14
CA ILE A 191 0.98 -11.35 -6.96
C ILE A 191 -0.06 -11.73 -5.93
N ALA A 192 -1.01 -12.56 -6.33
CA ALA A 192 -1.92 -13.25 -5.42
C ALA A 192 -1.30 -14.61 -5.09
N LEU A 193 -1.07 -14.87 -3.81
CA LEU A 193 -0.43 -16.07 -3.28
C LEU A 193 -1.47 -17.04 -2.68
N PRO A 194 -1.10 -18.31 -2.44
CA PRO A 194 -1.90 -19.20 -1.61
C PRO A 194 -2.20 -18.56 -0.24
N GLY A 195 -3.37 -18.87 0.35
CA GLY A 195 -3.72 -18.38 1.69
C GLY A 195 -4.24 -16.95 1.75
N ASP A 196 -4.65 -16.37 0.61
CA ASP A 196 -5.12 -14.97 0.51
C ASP A 196 -4.05 -13.94 0.93
N GLU A 197 -2.79 -14.29 0.66
CA GLU A 197 -1.66 -13.39 0.78
C GLU A 197 -1.39 -12.68 -0.55
N TRP A 198 -0.82 -11.47 -0.48
CA TRP A 198 -0.59 -10.65 -1.65
C TRP A 198 0.75 -9.94 -1.60
N VAL A 199 1.37 -9.73 -2.76
CA VAL A 199 2.54 -8.88 -2.94
C VAL A 199 2.21 -7.79 -3.95
N LEU A 200 2.35 -6.52 -3.54
CA LEU A 200 2.20 -5.35 -4.39
C LEU A 200 3.53 -4.61 -4.41
N SER A 201 4.26 -4.69 -5.53
CA SER A 201 5.57 -4.08 -5.69
C SER A 201 5.54 -2.96 -6.71
N CYS A 202 6.11 -1.81 -6.37
CA CYS A 202 6.43 -0.73 -7.29
C CYS A 202 7.95 -0.50 -7.30
N SER A 203 8.74 -1.57 -7.50
CA SER A 203 10.19 -1.48 -7.51
C SER A 203 10.73 -0.86 -8.80
N PRO A 204 11.57 0.19 -8.71
CA PRO A 204 12.28 0.75 -9.85
C PRO A 204 13.64 0.08 -10.11
N GLU A 205 14.17 -0.73 -9.18
CA GLU A 205 15.58 -1.12 -9.16
C GLU A 205 15.81 -2.54 -9.69
N LEU A 206 16.68 -2.66 -10.69
CA LEU A 206 17.17 -3.95 -11.15
C LEU A 206 18.21 -4.49 -10.18
N PHE A 207 17.98 -5.66 -9.60
CA PHE A 207 19.01 -6.38 -8.90
C PHE A 207 20.00 -6.97 -9.91
N ILE A 208 19.56 -7.95 -10.69
CA ILE A 208 20.36 -8.62 -11.72
C ILE A 208 19.48 -9.15 -12.84
N GLU A 209 20.03 -9.13 -14.06
CA GLU A 209 19.40 -9.73 -15.23
C GLU A 209 20.43 -10.47 -16.06
N LYS A 210 20.04 -11.66 -16.53
CA LYS A 210 20.83 -12.51 -17.39
C LYS A 210 20.14 -12.65 -18.74
N GLU A 211 20.89 -12.32 -19.80
CA GLU A 211 20.51 -12.55 -21.20
C GLU A 211 21.63 -13.34 -21.88
N GLY A 212 21.37 -14.61 -22.20
CA GLY A 212 22.40 -15.53 -22.69
C GLY A 212 23.54 -15.66 -21.68
N ALA A 213 24.76 -15.27 -22.07
CA ALA A 213 25.93 -15.28 -21.20
C ALA A 213 26.19 -13.93 -20.49
N MET A 214 25.45 -12.88 -20.83
CA MET A 214 25.62 -11.56 -20.25
C MET A 214 24.83 -11.45 -18.94
N LEU A 215 25.50 -11.01 -17.87
CA LEU A 215 24.87 -10.63 -16.62
C LEU A 215 25.00 -9.13 -16.42
N ARG A 216 23.90 -8.43 -16.17
CA ARG A 216 23.85 -6.99 -15.90
C ARG A 216 23.22 -6.67 -14.55
N ALA A 217 23.72 -5.63 -13.91
CA ALA A 217 23.15 -5.00 -12.72
C ALA A 217 23.09 -3.49 -12.94
N ARG A 218 22.07 -2.83 -12.39
CA ARG A 218 21.85 -1.40 -12.61
C ARG A 218 21.56 -0.65 -11.31
N PRO A 219 22.60 -0.36 -10.50
CA PRO A 219 22.43 0.39 -9.27
C PRO A 219 21.90 1.79 -9.54
N MET A 220 21.08 2.28 -8.61
CA MET A 220 20.49 3.60 -8.67
C MET A 220 20.74 4.35 -7.37
N LYS A 221 21.38 5.52 -7.46
CA LYS A 221 21.66 6.39 -6.31
C LYS A 221 21.61 7.85 -6.75
N GLY A 222 20.88 8.65 -5.99
CA GLY A 222 20.63 10.06 -6.26
C GLY A 222 19.36 10.29 -7.10
N THR A 223 18.53 11.20 -6.60
CA THR A 223 17.28 11.62 -7.24
C THR A 223 17.15 13.14 -7.20
N ALA A 224 16.56 13.72 -8.24
CA ALA A 224 16.14 15.11 -8.25
C ALA A 224 14.67 15.20 -8.72
N PRO A 225 13.86 16.12 -8.20
CA PRO A 225 12.48 16.27 -8.65
C PRO A 225 12.41 16.70 -10.12
N ARG A 226 11.40 16.22 -10.85
CA ARG A 226 11.07 16.76 -12.18
C ARG A 226 10.39 18.12 -12.04
N SER A 227 10.63 19.00 -13.00
CA SER A 227 9.93 20.28 -13.12
C SER A 227 9.08 20.32 -14.39
N THR A 228 7.94 21.01 -14.31
CA THR A 228 7.13 21.34 -15.50
C THR A 228 7.77 22.43 -16.36
N ASP A 229 8.71 23.21 -15.79
CA ASP A 229 9.53 24.16 -16.54
C ASP A 229 10.73 23.43 -17.17
N PRO A 230 10.84 23.35 -18.51
CA PRO A 230 11.92 22.64 -19.19
C PRO A 230 13.33 23.15 -18.90
N VAL A 231 13.50 24.41 -18.51
CA VAL A 231 14.82 24.97 -18.17
C VAL A 231 15.21 24.51 -16.77
N ALA A 232 14.32 24.69 -15.80
CA ALA A 232 14.52 24.20 -14.44
C ALA A 232 14.68 22.67 -14.38
N ASP A 233 13.92 21.92 -15.19
CA ASP A 233 13.99 20.45 -15.25
C ASP A 233 15.37 19.99 -15.75
N ARG A 234 15.91 20.66 -16.78
CA ARG A 234 17.25 20.39 -17.31
C ARG A 234 18.34 20.75 -16.30
N HIS A 235 18.22 21.90 -15.65
CA HIS A 235 19.15 22.31 -14.59
C HIS A 235 19.16 21.31 -13.43
N ALA A 236 18.00 20.77 -13.04
CA ALA A 236 17.91 19.74 -12.00
C ALA A 236 18.63 18.45 -12.42
N ALA A 237 18.48 18.02 -13.66
CA ALA A 237 19.19 16.87 -14.22
C ALA A 237 20.71 17.09 -14.27
N GLU A 238 21.15 18.25 -14.75
CA GLU A 238 22.57 18.64 -14.83
C GLU A 238 23.20 18.77 -13.44
N PHE A 239 22.47 19.33 -12.48
CA PHE A 239 22.88 19.39 -11.08
C PHE A 239 23.07 18.00 -10.52
N LEU A 240 22.07 17.11 -10.66
CA LEU A 240 22.16 15.73 -10.18
C LEU A 240 23.34 14.99 -10.82
N ALA A 241 23.53 15.13 -12.13
CA ALA A 241 24.64 14.51 -12.87
C ALA A 241 26.03 14.93 -12.35
N ASN A 242 26.13 16.15 -11.79
CA ASN A 242 27.40 16.73 -11.33
C ASN A 242 27.54 16.75 -9.80
N ASP A 243 26.51 16.38 -9.05
CA ASP A 243 26.53 16.43 -7.59
C ASP A 243 27.60 15.50 -7.00
N PRO A 244 28.62 16.04 -6.30
CA PRO A 244 29.74 15.24 -5.79
C PRO A 244 29.32 14.16 -4.80
N LYS A 245 28.29 14.42 -3.96
CA LYS A 245 27.80 13.48 -2.95
C LYS A 245 27.15 12.27 -3.63
N ASN A 246 26.16 12.50 -4.50
CA ASN A 246 25.44 11.44 -5.21
C ASN A 246 26.38 10.60 -6.09
N ARG A 247 27.35 11.23 -6.76
CA ARG A 247 28.36 10.51 -7.55
C ARG A 247 29.25 9.63 -6.68
N ALA A 248 29.71 10.13 -5.54
CA ALA A 248 30.54 9.36 -4.61
C ALA A 248 29.79 8.11 -4.11
N GLU A 249 28.55 8.27 -3.65
CA GLU A 249 27.70 7.14 -3.25
C GLU A 249 27.49 6.15 -4.40
N ASN A 250 27.20 6.65 -5.62
CA ASN A 250 26.99 5.79 -6.77
C ASN A 250 28.24 4.97 -7.13
N VAL A 251 29.44 5.58 -7.11
CA VAL A 251 30.72 4.88 -7.35
C VAL A 251 30.91 3.77 -6.33
N MET A 252 30.66 4.03 -5.04
CA MET A 252 30.80 3.03 -3.99
C MET A 252 29.94 1.80 -4.27
N ILE A 253 28.68 1.99 -4.69
CA ILE A 253 27.79 0.89 -5.05
C ILE A 253 28.23 0.19 -6.34
N VAL A 254 28.71 0.94 -7.35
CA VAL A 254 29.26 0.36 -8.59
C VAL A 254 30.45 -0.54 -8.28
N ASP A 255 31.36 -0.12 -7.40
CA ASP A 255 32.53 -0.92 -7.03
C ASP A 255 32.14 -2.18 -6.25
N LEU A 256 31.15 -2.07 -5.36
CA LEU A 256 30.56 -3.23 -4.68
C LEU A 256 29.99 -4.23 -5.70
N LEU A 257 29.19 -3.76 -6.66
CA LEU A 257 28.61 -4.63 -7.68
C LEU A 257 29.65 -5.20 -8.66
N ARG A 258 30.71 -4.45 -8.99
CA ARG A 258 31.83 -4.97 -9.78
C ARG A 258 32.52 -6.12 -9.06
N ASN A 259 32.76 -5.98 -7.75
CA ASN A 259 33.31 -7.05 -6.93
C ASN A 259 32.38 -8.27 -6.93
N ASP A 260 31.09 -8.04 -6.73
CA ASP A 260 30.07 -9.08 -6.71
C ASP A 260 30.03 -9.86 -8.03
N LEU A 261 29.87 -9.16 -9.17
CA LEU A 261 29.85 -9.78 -10.50
C LEU A 261 31.15 -10.54 -10.81
N SER A 262 32.30 -10.05 -10.35
CA SER A 262 33.60 -10.69 -10.60
C SER A 262 33.69 -12.12 -10.06
N ARG A 263 32.89 -12.47 -9.03
CA ARG A 263 32.86 -13.82 -8.44
C ARG A 263 32.31 -14.87 -9.40
N VAL A 264 31.48 -14.50 -10.37
CA VAL A 264 30.87 -15.42 -11.34
C VAL A 264 31.25 -15.12 -12.80
N ALA A 265 31.86 -13.97 -13.04
CA ALA A 265 32.28 -13.52 -14.36
C ALA A 265 33.57 -14.21 -14.86
N GLN A 266 33.73 -14.22 -16.18
CA GLN A 266 35.01 -14.49 -16.83
C GLN A 266 36.01 -13.39 -16.45
N THR A 267 37.25 -13.75 -16.16
CA THR A 267 38.30 -12.81 -15.79
C THR A 267 38.44 -11.68 -16.82
N GLY A 268 38.38 -10.43 -16.36
CA GLY A 268 38.50 -9.23 -17.22
C GLY A 268 37.24 -8.86 -18.01
N SER A 269 36.13 -9.58 -17.86
CA SER A 269 34.87 -9.27 -18.57
C SER A 269 33.98 -8.24 -17.87
N VAL A 270 34.21 -7.96 -16.59
CA VAL A 270 33.43 -6.97 -15.83
C VAL A 270 33.74 -5.57 -16.37
N LYS A 271 32.71 -4.89 -16.87
CA LYS A 271 32.80 -3.54 -17.45
C LYS A 271 31.69 -2.65 -16.89
N VAL A 272 31.92 -1.34 -16.97
CA VAL A 272 30.95 -0.31 -16.57
C VAL A 272 30.66 0.57 -17.80
N PRO A 273 29.78 0.14 -18.71
CA PRO A 273 29.54 0.86 -19.97
C PRO A 273 28.89 2.23 -19.78
N ALA A 274 28.22 2.46 -18.66
CA ALA A 274 27.57 3.72 -18.33
C ALA A 274 27.74 4.03 -16.84
N LEU A 275 28.21 5.25 -16.53
CA LEU A 275 28.36 5.79 -15.18
C LEU A 275 27.60 7.11 -15.08
N PHE A 276 26.84 7.26 -14.00
CA PHE A 276 26.10 8.49 -13.67
C PHE A 276 25.10 8.93 -14.74
N SER A 277 24.48 7.96 -15.42
CA SER A 277 23.42 8.24 -16.39
C SER A 277 22.18 8.73 -15.66
N VAL A 278 21.81 9.99 -15.91
CA VAL A 278 20.58 10.59 -15.37
C VAL A 278 19.43 10.29 -16.32
N GLU A 279 18.46 9.54 -15.82
CA GLU A 279 17.31 9.09 -16.60
C GLU A 279 16.00 9.71 -16.11
N PRO A 280 15.09 10.06 -17.05
CA PRO A 280 13.80 10.61 -16.70
C PRO A 280 12.85 9.51 -16.22
N TYR A 281 12.35 9.63 -15.00
CA TYR A 281 11.14 8.95 -14.54
C TYR A 281 10.00 9.97 -14.47
N ALA A 282 8.77 9.50 -14.20
CA ALA A 282 7.56 10.33 -14.27
C ALA A 282 7.61 11.58 -13.36
N SER A 283 8.10 11.43 -12.12
CA SER A 283 8.15 12.53 -11.13
C SER A 283 9.57 12.89 -10.67
N VAL A 284 10.58 12.09 -11.01
CA VAL A 284 11.97 12.32 -10.62
C VAL A 284 12.96 12.06 -11.76
N TRP A 285 14.10 12.74 -11.73
CA TRP A 285 15.34 12.31 -12.35
C TRP A 285 16.02 11.29 -11.44
N GLN A 286 16.52 10.20 -12.03
CA GLN A 286 17.23 9.15 -11.30
C GLN A 286 18.62 8.97 -11.90
N MET A 287 19.65 9.05 -11.08
CA MET A 287 20.99 8.67 -11.51
C MET A 287 21.17 7.15 -11.39
N THR A 288 21.62 6.54 -12.48
CA THR A 288 21.87 5.11 -12.62
C THR A 288 23.26 4.86 -13.19
N SER A 289 23.80 3.69 -12.88
CA SER A 289 25.03 3.18 -13.51
C SER A 289 24.77 1.76 -13.97
N THR A 290 25.46 1.31 -15.03
CA THR A 290 25.31 -0.06 -15.54
C THR A 290 26.61 -0.80 -15.36
N VAL A 291 26.56 -1.95 -14.70
CA VAL A 291 27.68 -2.89 -14.60
C VAL A 291 27.28 -4.17 -15.30
N HIS A 292 28.13 -4.66 -16.20
CA HIS A 292 27.86 -5.92 -16.89
C HIS A 292 29.11 -6.81 -16.96
N SER A 293 28.88 -8.11 -17.13
CA SER A 293 29.94 -9.10 -17.21
C SER A 293 29.51 -10.31 -18.04
N THR A 294 30.48 -11.06 -18.54
CA THR A 294 30.21 -12.34 -19.21
C THR A 294 30.35 -13.46 -18.18
N LEU A 295 29.32 -14.27 -17.98
CA LEU A 295 29.34 -15.40 -17.04
C LEU A 295 30.36 -16.47 -17.46
N ARG A 296 30.95 -17.14 -16.47
CA ARG A 296 31.71 -18.38 -16.70
C ARG A 296 30.77 -19.45 -17.25
N ALA A 297 31.26 -20.27 -18.19
CA ALA A 297 30.48 -21.37 -18.74
C ALA A 297 30.04 -22.34 -17.62
N GLY A 298 28.81 -22.85 -17.69
CA GLY A 298 28.26 -23.76 -16.69
C GLY A 298 27.85 -23.12 -15.35
N THR A 299 27.84 -21.78 -15.25
CA THR A 299 27.39 -21.11 -14.01
C THR A 299 25.89 -21.33 -13.81
N SER A 300 25.53 -21.97 -12.70
CA SER A 300 24.14 -22.24 -12.31
C SER A 300 23.47 -21.01 -11.69
N PHE A 301 22.14 -21.01 -11.64
CA PHE A 301 21.37 -19.96 -10.94
C PHE A 301 21.74 -19.92 -9.45
N ALA A 302 21.90 -21.10 -8.82
CA ALA A 302 22.35 -21.24 -7.45
C ALA A 302 23.71 -20.57 -7.19
N ALA A 303 24.68 -20.77 -8.10
CA ALA A 303 26.00 -20.15 -8.00
C ALA A 303 25.93 -18.62 -8.12
N ILE A 304 25.04 -18.10 -8.99
CA ILE A 304 24.80 -16.67 -9.11
C ILE A 304 24.17 -16.11 -7.83
N MET A 305 23.13 -16.75 -7.31
CA MET A 305 22.48 -16.30 -6.07
C MET A 305 23.43 -16.31 -4.88
N ARG A 306 24.24 -17.37 -4.69
CA ARG A 306 25.27 -17.39 -3.64
C ARG A 306 26.30 -16.28 -3.77
N ALA A 307 26.68 -15.97 -5.00
CA ALA A 307 27.67 -14.94 -5.22
C ALA A 307 27.09 -13.54 -5.00
N LEU A 308 25.84 -13.27 -5.34
CA LEU A 308 25.33 -11.90 -5.49
C LEU A 308 24.28 -11.51 -4.46
N PHE A 309 23.49 -12.45 -3.93
CA PHE A 309 22.35 -12.17 -3.05
C PHE A 309 22.79 -12.05 -1.59
N PRO A 310 22.22 -11.12 -0.80
CA PRO A 310 21.27 -10.08 -1.21
C PRO A 310 21.98 -8.91 -1.89
N CYS A 311 21.21 -8.03 -2.54
CA CYS A 311 21.77 -6.93 -3.32
C CYS A 311 22.66 -6.01 -2.45
N GLY A 312 23.82 -5.62 -2.99
CA GLY A 312 24.76 -4.75 -2.29
C GLY A 312 24.19 -3.39 -1.92
N SER A 313 23.28 -2.83 -2.74
CA SER A 313 22.70 -1.51 -2.54
C SER A 313 21.78 -1.39 -1.32
N ILE A 314 21.24 -2.52 -0.84
CA ILE A 314 20.31 -2.58 0.30
C ILE A 314 20.92 -3.23 1.54
N THR A 315 22.22 -3.53 1.51
CA THR A 315 22.99 -4.03 2.65
C THR A 315 23.99 -2.95 3.09
N GLY A 316 25.15 -2.93 2.45
CA GLY A 316 26.31 -2.14 2.83
C GLY A 316 27.61 -2.91 2.62
N ALA A 317 28.73 -2.30 2.96
CA ALA A 317 30.06 -2.84 2.67
C ALA A 317 30.98 -2.74 3.90
N PRO A 318 31.70 -3.81 4.30
CA PRO A 318 31.66 -5.17 3.76
C PRO A 318 30.33 -5.90 4.03
N LYS A 319 29.81 -6.66 3.04
CA LYS A 319 28.46 -7.24 3.05
C LYS A 319 28.18 -8.11 4.28
N HIS A 320 29.07 -9.07 4.57
CA HIS A 320 28.87 -10.05 5.66
C HIS A 320 28.77 -9.38 7.04
N ARG A 321 29.74 -8.54 7.41
CA ARG A 321 29.73 -7.82 8.68
C ARG A 321 28.55 -6.84 8.77
N THR A 322 28.19 -6.19 7.66
CA THR A 322 27.05 -5.26 7.64
C THR A 322 25.72 -5.97 7.87
N MET A 323 25.53 -7.17 7.32
CA MET A 323 24.32 -7.96 7.58
C MET A 323 24.20 -8.36 9.06
N GLN A 324 25.30 -8.70 9.73
CA GLN A 324 25.29 -8.95 11.18
C GLN A 324 24.85 -7.72 11.98
N LEU A 325 25.36 -6.53 11.62
CA LEU A 325 24.94 -5.28 12.24
C LEU A 325 23.43 -5.01 12.00
N ILE A 326 22.94 -5.28 10.79
CA ILE A 326 21.50 -5.15 10.48
C ILE A 326 20.66 -6.07 11.37
N ASP A 327 21.06 -7.32 11.56
CA ASP A 327 20.37 -8.29 12.41
C ASP A 327 20.34 -7.85 13.89
N GLU A 328 21.38 -7.14 14.35
CA GLU A 328 21.48 -6.59 15.71
C GLU A 328 20.62 -5.32 15.89
N LEU A 329 20.52 -4.48 14.85
CA LEU A 329 19.91 -3.15 14.90
C LEU A 329 18.42 -3.15 14.55
N GLU A 330 17.97 -3.98 13.61
CA GLU A 330 16.58 -3.98 13.17
C GLU A 330 15.68 -4.79 14.11
N SER A 331 14.55 -4.21 14.51
CA SER A 331 13.61 -4.82 15.45
C SER A 331 12.78 -5.98 14.86
N THR A 332 12.79 -6.15 13.55
CA THR A 332 11.98 -7.13 12.81
C THR A 332 12.71 -7.60 11.56
N PRO A 333 12.51 -8.85 11.11
CA PRO A 333 13.04 -9.30 9.82
C PRO A 333 12.52 -8.44 8.66
N ARG A 334 13.27 -8.43 7.56
CA ARG A 334 12.87 -7.79 6.30
C ARG A 334 11.92 -8.66 5.47
N GLY A 335 12.08 -9.98 5.51
CA GLY A 335 11.31 -10.89 4.67
C GLY A 335 11.51 -10.55 3.20
N LEU A 336 10.43 -10.50 2.42
CA LEU A 336 10.51 -10.15 1.00
C LEU A 336 11.08 -8.74 0.77
N TYR A 337 10.89 -7.79 1.69
CA TYR A 337 11.42 -6.43 1.53
C TYR A 337 12.95 -6.44 1.46
N THR A 338 13.52 -5.72 0.49
CA THR A 338 14.96 -5.75 0.11
C THR A 338 15.51 -7.11 -0.32
N GLY A 339 14.64 -8.11 -0.45
CA GLY A 339 14.90 -9.35 -1.15
C GLY A 339 14.83 -9.17 -2.67
N ALA A 340 14.31 -10.18 -3.37
CA ALA A 340 14.17 -10.12 -4.83
C ALA A 340 12.83 -10.67 -5.35
N ILE A 341 12.34 -10.06 -6.43
CA ILE A 341 11.15 -10.51 -7.18
C ILE A 341 11.52 -10.61 -8.65
N GLY A 342 11.08 -11.66 -9.34
CA GLY A 342 11.30 -11.73 -10.79
C GLY A 342 10.91 -13.05 -11.42
N TRP A 343 11.55 -13.40 -12.52
CA TRP A 343 11.24 -14.60 -13.30
C TRP A 343 12.51 -15.37 -13.67
N LEU A 344 12.38 -16.68 -13.86
CA LEU A 344 13.42 -17.58 -14.33
C LEU A 344 12.87 -18.43 -15.48
N ASP A 345 13.40 -18.23 -16.69
CA ASP A 345 13.02 -18.99 -17.87
C ASP A 345 13.79 -20.34 -17.95
N VAL A 346 13.29 -21.22 -18.81
CA VAL A 346 13.91 -22.52 -19.09
C VAL A 346 15.28 -22.31 -19.76
N PRO A 347 16.33 -23.09 -19.42
CA PRO A 347 17.60 -23.08 -20.15
C PRO A 347 17.41 -23.28 -21.65
N SER A 348 18.03 -22.43 -22.47
CA SER A 348 17.84 -22.40 -23.93
C SER A 348 18.52 -23.55 -24.68
N SER A 349 19.36 -24.34 -24.00
CA SER A 349 20.13 -25.44 -24.58
C SER A 349 19.25 -26.69 -24.77
N THR A 350 18.99 -27.04 -26.03
CA THR A 350 18.45 -28.35 -26.44
C THR A 350 19.52 -29.44 -26.47
N ALA A 351 20.79 -29.09 -26.23
CA ALA A 351 21.89 -30.04 -26.11
C ALA A 351 21.89 -30.64 -24.70
N SER A 352 20.87 -31.46 -24.43
CA SER A 352 20.76 -32.34 -23.27
C SER A 352 21.95 -33.30 -23.23
N THR A 353 23.04 -32.87 -22.62
CA THR A 353 23.95 -33.78 -21.94
C THR A 353 23.63 -33.71 -20.45
N ALA A 354 23.74 -34.83 -19.75
CA ALA A 354 23.37 -34.95 -18.33
C ALA A 354 24.16 -34.00 -17.37
N ASN A 355 25.07 -33.18 -17.89
CA ASN A 355 25.93 -32.25 -17.17
C ASN A 355 25.74 -30.77 -17.57
N ASP A 356 24.68 -30.39 -18.30
CA ASP A 356 24.42 -28.97 -18.61
C ASP A 356 23.82 -28.24 -17.39
N THR A 357 24.68 -27.56 -16.64
CA THR A 357 24.33 -26.78 -15.44
C THR A 357 23.97 -25.32 -15.76
N THR A 358 23.81 -24.95 -17.03
CA THR A 358 23.50 -23.57 -17.42
C THR A 358 22.08 -23.17 -17.02
N CYS A 359 21.95 -22.02 -16.36
CA CYS A 359 20.64 -21.45 -16.05
C CYS A 359 20.02 -20.76 -17.28
N GLY A 360 18.69 -20.76 -17.35
CA GLY A 360 17.96 -19.96 -18.33
C GLY A 360 18.13 -18.47 -18.08
N ASP A 361 17.53 -17.66 -18.95
CA ASP A 361 17.51 -16.22 -18.75
C ASP A 361 16.60 -15.90 -17.56
N PHE A 362 16.91 -14.81 -16.87
CA PHE A 362 16.15 -14.39 -15.69
C PHE A 362 16.32 -12.89 -15.49
N CYS A 363 15.37 -12.29 -14.80
CA CYS A 363 15.45 -10.91 -14.35
C CYS A 363 14.89 -10.85 -12.93
N LEU A 364 15.65 -10.26 -12.02
CA LEU A 364 15.29 -10.05 -10.63
C LEU A 364 15.40 -8.57 -10.31
N SER A 365 14.37 -8.00 -9.71
CA SER A 365 14.39 -6.67 -9.11
C SER A 365 14.74 -6.73 -7.63
N VAL A 366 15.21 -5.62 -7.07
CA VAL A 366 15.30 -5.46 -5.62
C VAL A 366 13.88 -5.19 -5.11
N ALA A 367 13.40 -5.94 -4.12
CA ALA A 367 12.04 -5.79 -3.59
C ALA A 367 11.90 -4.57 -2.65
N ILE A 368 12.00 -3.37 -3.22
CA ILE A 368 11.76 -2.08 -2.56
C ILE A 368 10.46 -1.47 -3.04
N ARG A 369 9.85 -0.63 -2.19
CA ARG A 369 8.49 -0.09 -2.42
C ARG A 369 7.50 -1.23 -2.67
N THR A 370 7.61 -2.25 -1.82
CA THR A 370 6.89 -3.52 -1.90
C THR A 370 6.08 -3.70 -0.63
N LEU A 371 4.79 -3.94 -0.79
CA LEU A 371 3.86 -4.29 0.26
C LEU A 371 3.66 -5.80 0.26
N THR A 372 3.65 -6.39 1.45
CA THR A 372 3.14 -7.74 1.68
C THR A 372 1.84 -7.64 2.46
N LEU A 373 0.77 -8.27 1.98
CA LEU A 373 -0.54 -8.29 2.62
C LEU A 373 -0.88 -9.71 3.02
N SER A 374 -1.43 -9.88 4.22
CA SER A 374 -1.92 -11.17 4.72
C SER A 374 -3.30 -10.99 5.36
N PRO A 375 -4.11 -12.05 5.46
CA PRO A 375 -5.39 -11.99 6.14
C PRO A 375 -5.25 -11.50 7.59
N ALA A 376 -6.12 -10.58 7.98
CA ALA A 376 -6.22 -10.14 9.37
C ALA A 376 -7.03 -11.15 10.20
N ALA A 377 -7.00 -10.97 11.53
CA ALA A 377 -7.84 -11.78 12.44
C ALA A 377 -9.34 -11.60 12.17
N GLN A 378 -9.75 -10.45 11.63
CA GLN A 378 -11.12 -10.21 11.21
C GLN A 378 -11.31 -10.73 9.77
N PRO A 379 -12.30 -11.60 9.52
CA PRO A 379 -12.58 -12.10 8.18
C PRO A 379 -12.80 -10.95 7.19
N GLY A 380 -12.25 -11.09 5.97
CA GLY A 380 -12.43 -10.09 4.90
C GLY A 380 -11.52 -8.86 4.99
N MET A 381 -10.77 -8.68 6.07
CA MET A 381 -9.80 -7.59 6.22
C MET A 381 -8.37 -8.08 5.95
N LEU A 382 -7.58 -7.25 5.27
CA LEU A 382 -6.17 -7.50 5.03
C LEU A 382 -5.31 -6.56 5.88
N ARG A 383 -4.22 -7.08 6.43
CA ARG A 383 -3.18 -6.29 7.07
C ARG A 383 -1.93 -6.32 6.20
N GLY A 384 -1.33 -5.15 6.02
CA GLY A 384 -0.14 -4.98 5.21
C GLY A 384 1.09 -4.58 6.01
N THR A 385 2.24 -4.91 5.46
CA THR A 385 3.55 -4.44 5.91
C THR A 385 4.34 -3.90 4.72
N MET A 386 5.11 -2.84 4.94
CA MET A 386 6.05 -2.29 3.96
C MET A 386 7.31 -1.83 4.67
N GLY A 387 8.47 -2.20 4.13
CA GLY A 387 9.75 -1.69 4.64
C GLY A 387 10.13 -0.34 4.05
N VAL A 388 10.79 0.48 4.87
CA VAL A 388 11.38 1.75 4.48
C VAL A 388 12.76 1.89 5.14
N GLY A 389 13.66 2.64 4.53
CA GLY A 389 15.00 2.80 5.09
C GLY A 389 15.90 3.75 4.32
N ALA A 390 17.11 3.89 4.83
CA ALA A 390 18.12 4.81 4.35
C ALA A 390 19.53 4.20 4.46
N GLY A 391 20.41 4.64 3.55
CA GLY A 391 21.81 4.22 3.55
C GLY A 391 22.62 5.17 4.43
N ILE A 392 23.01 4.69 5.61
CA ILE A 392 23.69 5.48 6.61
C ILE A 392 25.20 5.43 6.38
N VAL A 393 25.81 6.61 6.25
CA VAL A 393 27.26 6.83 6.19
C VAL A 393 27.69 7.68 7.38
N LEU A 394 29.00 7.89 7.57
CA LEU A 394 29.51 8.61 8.74
C LEU A 394 29.01 10.06 8.85
N ASP A 395 28.70 10.68 7.71
CA ASP A 395 28.21 12.07 7.61
C ASP A 395 26.67 12.15 7.62
N SER A 396 25.96 11.04 7.82
CA SER A 396 24.49 11.02 7.88
C SER A 396 23.98 11.74 9.12
N VAL A 397 22.86 12.46 8.96
CA VAL A 397 22.16 13.16 10.05
C VAL A 397 20.83 12.48 10.28
N ALA A 398 20.59 11.96 11.48
CA ALA A 398 19.43 11.12 11.76
C ALA A 398 18.08 11.76 11.38
N ALA A 399 17.91 13.06 11.61
CA ALA A 399 16.70 13.80 11.24
C ALA A 399 16.48 13.83 9.71
N ASP A 400 17.55 14.02 8.93
CA ASP A 400 17.49 14.07 7.47
C ASP A 400 17.19 12.67 6.91
N GLU A 401 17.81 11.63 7.47
CA GLU A 401 17.58 10.23 7.06
C GLU A 401 16.16 9.77 7.40
N TYR A 402 15.61 10.20 8.54
CA TYR A 402 14.22 9.94 8.91
C TYR A 402 13.24 10.65 7.96
N ALA A 403 13.54 11.90 7.57
CA ALA A 403 12.76 12.63 6.58
C ALA A 403 12.83 11.95 5.19
N GLU A 404 13.99 11.43 4.80
CA GLU A 404 14.15 10.64 3.57
C GLU A 404 13.30 9.36 3.61
N CYS A 405 13.26 8.65 4.75
CA CYS A 405 12.41 7.47 4.93
C CYS A 405 10.93 7.81 4.76
N GLN A 406 10.46 8.92 5.32
CA GLN A 406 9.08 9.39 5.15
C GLN A 406 8.77 9.77 3.69
N LEU A 407 9.71 10.42 2.99
CA LEU A 407 9.57 10.72 1.57
C LEU A 407 9.45 9.43 0.75
N LYS A 408 10.27 8.42 1.03
CA LYS A 408 10.17 7.09 0.39
C LYS A 408 8.84 6.41 0.71
N ALA A 409 8.31 6.56 1.93
CA ALA A 409 7.00 6.03 2.31
C ALA A 409 5.81 6.72 1.61
N SER A 410 6.01 7.94 1.10
CA SER A 410 4.93 8.78 0.55
C SER A 410 4.26 8.23 -0.72
N PHE A 411 4.85 7.24 -1.40
CA PHE A 411 4.17 6.54 -2.48
C PHE A 411 2.95 5.75 -1.95
N LEU A 412 3.06 5.23 -0.72
CA LEU A 412 1.97 4.53 -0.02
C LEU A 412 1.10 5.52 0.77
N THR A 413 1.69 6.29 1.68
CA THR A 413 0.93 7.12 2.62
C THR A 413 0.21 8.29 1.95
N GLY A 414 0.76 8.78 0.83
CA GLY A 414 0.17 9.83 0.00
C GLY A 414 -0.71 9.31 -1.15
N ALA A 415 -0.97 8.00 -1.24
CA ALA A 415 -1.86 7.46 -2.26
C ALA A 415 -3.31 7.94 -2.04
N GLU A 416 -3.92 8.50 -3.07
CA GLU A 416 -5.31 8.98 -2.98
C GLU A 416 -6.29 7.79 -2.97
N PRO A 417 -7.21 7.73 -2.00
CA PRO A 417 -8.07 6.57 -1.85
C PRO A 417 -9.32 6.60 -2.74
N GLY A 418 -9.53 7.67 -3.53
CA GLY A 418 -10.71 7.85 -4.38
C GLY A 418 -11.90 8.47 -3.68
N PHE A 419 -11.69 9.10 -2.52
CA PHE A 419 -12.70 9.85 -1.79
C PHE A 419 -12.07 10.99 -0.98
N GLU A 420 -12.92 11.91 -0.52
CA GLU A 420 -12.59 12.96 0.43
C GLU A 420 -13.26 12.68 1.77
N LEU A 421 -12.72 13.24 2.84
CA LEU A 421 -13.45 13.36 4.10
C LEU A 421 -14.34 14.59 4.04
N PHE A 422 -15.53 14.54 4.62
CA PHE A 422 -16.39 15.70 4.62
C PHE A 422 -17.25 15.84 5.86
N GLU A 423 -17.63 17.08 6.15
CA GLU A 423 -18.57 17.46 7.19
C GLU A 423 -19.77 18.18 6.58
N THR A 424 -20.94 18.03 7.22
CA THR A 424 -22.15 18.78 6.87
C THR A 424 -22.77 19.31 8.15
N MET A 425 -22.85 20.63 8.22
CA MET A 425 -22.97 21.39 9.46
C MET A 425 -24.11 22.40 9.33
N TYR A 426 -24.83 22.60 10.42
CA TYR A 426 -25.71 23.75 10.59
C TYR A 426 -24.86 24.97 10.92
N ALA A 427 -25.05 26.07 10.19
CA ALA A 427 -24.32 27.31 10.40
C ALA A 427 -25.23 28.54 10.32
N THR A 428 -25.00 29.52 11.17
CA THR A 428 -25.56 30.88 11.08
C THR A 428 -24.44 31.92 11.18
N GLN A 429 -24.76 33.18 10.90
CA GLN A 429 -23.82 34.28 11.09
C GLN A 429 -23.56 34.53 12.59
N GLU A 430 -24.59 34.40 13.42
CA GLU A 430 -24.60 34.80 14.83
C GLU A 430 -24.01 33.74 15.76
N GLU A 431 -24.37 32.46 15.54
CA GLU A 431 -23.98 31.36 16.43
C GLU A 431 -22.84 30.52 15.85
N GLY A 432 -22.42 30.81 14.61
CA GLY A 432 -21.43 30.03 13.89
C GLY A 432 -21.92 28.61 13.59
N VAL A 433 -21.00 27.65 13.65
CA VAL A 433 -21.31 26.23 13.39
C VAL A 433 -21.75 25.51 14.67
N ARG A 434 -22.91 24.85 14.60
CA ARG A 434 -23.39 24.00 15.69
C ARG A 434 -22.47 22.77 15.87
N HIS A 435 -22.13 22.47 17.12
CA HIS A 435 -21.27 21.33 17.51
C HIS A 435 -19.88 21.31 16.84
N LEU A 436 -19.33 22.48 16.49
CA LEU A 436 -18.07 22.61 15.74
C LEU A 436 -16.93 21.74 16.28
N SER A 437 -16.70 21.74 17.61
CA SER A 437 -15.62 20.94 18.21
C SER A 437 -15.79 19.43 17.98
N ARG A 438 -17.02 18.92 17.92
CA ARG A 438 -17.27 17.49 17.63
C ARG A 438 -17.06 17.17 16.14
N HIS A 439 -17.45 18.09 15.26
CA HIS A 439 -17.18 17.96 13.82
C HIS A 439 -15.68 17.89 13.54
N LEU A 440 -14.91 18.82 14.12
CA LEU A 440 -13.46 18.85 13.95
C LEU A 440 -12.78 17.63 14.59
N ALA A 441 -13.19 17.22 15.80
CA ALA A 441 -12.66 16.01 16.42
C ALA A 441 -12.87 14.74 15.55
N ARG A 442 -14.05 14.59 14.94
CA ARG A 442 -14.32 13.46 14.02
C ARG A 442 -13.50 13.55 12.74
N LEU A 443 -13.38 14.75 12.16
CA LEU A 443 -12.56 14.99 10.97
C LEU A 443 -11.10 14.64 11.25
N SER A 444 -10.54 15.15 12.36
CA SER A 444 -9.18 14.89 12.82
C SER A 444 -8.93 13.41 13.09
N ALA A 445 -9.86 12.72 13.78
CA ALA A 445 -9.75 11.27 14.01
C ALA A 445 -9.77 10.46 12.71
N SER A 446 -10.64 10.83 11.76
CA SER A 446 -10.70 10.17 10.44
C SER A 446 -9.47 10.48 9.60
N ALA A 447 -8.95 11.70 9.67
CA ALA A 447 -7.75 12.11 8.97
C ALA A 447 -6.53 11.35 9.49
N ALA A 448 -6.38 11.21 10.80
CA ALA A 448 -5.32 10.41 11.40
C ALA A 448 -5.42 8.92 11.01
N ALA A 449 -6.62 8.33 11.13
CA ALA A 449 -6.83 6.91 10.81
C ALA A 449 -6.60 6.60 9.32
N LEU A 450 -7.00 7.47 8.40
CA LEU A 450 -6.91 7.25 6.95
C LEU A 450 -5.71 7.97 6.30
N GLY A 451 -4.85 8.57 7.12
CA GLY A 451 -3.66 9.32 6.71
C GLY A 451 -3.93 10.55 5.83
N PHE A 452 -5.04 11.25 6.02
CA PHE A 452 -5.27 12.55 5.36
C PHE A 452 -4.42 13.61 6.06
N ARG A 453 -3.78 14.48 5.27
CA ARG A 453 -2.99 15.58 5.81
C ARG A 453 -3.93 16.59 6.47
N LEU A 454 -3.62 16.94 7.72
CA LEU A 454 -4.36 17.92 8.51
C LEU A 454 -3.35 18.63 9.41
N ASP A 455 -2.75 19.71 8.90
CA ASP A 455 -1.59 20.33 9.54
C ASP A 455 -1.97 21.20 10.75
N ASP A 456 -3.00 22.04 10.62
CA ASP A 456 -3.46 22.92 11.69
C ASP A 456 -5.00 23.03 11.72
N GLU A 457 -5.62 22.46 12.75
CA GLU A 457 -7.06 22.57 12.97
C GLU A 457 -7.50 24.04 13.18
N ASN A 458 -6.62 24.92 13.67
CA ASN A 458 -6.94 26.33 13.89
C ASN A 458 -7.15 27.08 12.57
N GLU A 459 -6.44 26.70 11.51
CA GLU A 459 -6.64 27.29 10.18
C GLU A 459 -8.05 26.98 9.68
N ILE A 460 -8.52 25.75 9.86
CA ILE A 460 -9.89 25.35 9.51
C ILE A 460 -10.91 26.13 10.33
N ARG A 461 -10.67 26.31 11.63
CA ARG A 461 -11.55 27.11 12.50
C ARG A 461 -11.64 28.56 12.04
N ALA A 462 -10.51 29.15 11.63
CA ALA A 462 -10.47 30.51 11.10
C ALA A 462 -11.27 30.62 9.79
N GLN A 463 -11.07 29.70 8.84
CA GLN A 463 -11.81 29.68 7.57
C GLN A 463 -13.32 29.48 7.78
N ILE A 464 -13.72 28.63 8.73
CA ILE A 464 -15.15 28.45 9.09
C ILE A 464 -15.72 29.74 9.68
N THR A 465 -14.98 30.39 10.57
CA THR A 465 -15.41 31.64 11.22
C THR A 465 -15.61 32.75 10.18
N GLU A 466 -14.65 32.92 9.27
CA GLU A 466 -14.75 33.86 8.15
C GLU A 466 -15.96 33.53 7.27
N LYS A 467 -16.16 32.24 6.93
CA LYS A 467 -17.30 31.81 6.12
C LYS A 467 -18.64 32.09 6.80
N CYS A 468 -18.74 31.87 8.11
CA CYS A 468 -19.91 32.20 8.92
C CYS A 468 -20.19 33.71 8.95
N ALA A 469 -19.17 34.54 9.14
CA ALA A 469 -19.31 36.00 9.17
C ALA A 469 -19.85 36.57 7.85
N ALA A 470 -19.56 35.91 6.73
CA ALA A 470 -20.05 36.26 5.40
C ALA A 470 -21.47 35.73 5.07
N LEU A 471 -22.10 34.96 5.96
CA LEU A 471 -23.46 34.48 5.75
C LEU A 471 -24.48 35.61 5.97
N PRO A 472 -25.62 35.59 5.24
CA PRO A 472 -26.77 36.43 5.56
C PRO A 472 -27.25 36.25 7.01
N ALA A 473 -27.46 37.37 7.71
CA ALA A 473 -27.99 37.42 9.08
C ALA A 473 -29.32 36.66 9.21
N GLN A 474 -29.49 35.95 10.32
CA GLN A 474 -30.70 35.22 10.71
C GLN A 474 -31.18 34.14 9.74
N ILE A 475 -30.37 33.78 8.73
CA ILE A 475 -30.71 32.72 7.77
C ILE A 475 -29.84 31.48 8.07
N PRO A 476 -30.44 30.35 8.45
CA PRO A 476 -29.72 29.10 8.60
C PRO A 476 -29.14 28.58 7.27
N HIS A 477 -27.89 28.11 7.32
CA HIS A 477 -27.20 27.53 6.18
C HIS A 477 -26.77 26.09 6.46
N ARG A 478 -26.79 25.27 5.40
CA ARG A 478 -26.04 24.02 5.33
C ARG A 478 -24.63 24.36 4.87
N MET A 479 -23.68 24.34 5.79
CA MET A 479 -22.26 24.43 5.49
C MET A 479 -21.68 23.04 5.24
N ARG A 480 -20.91 22.87 4.17
CA ARG A 480 -20.17 21.64 3.85
C ARG A 480 -18.69 21.96 3.80
N LEU A 481 -17.91 21.18 4.55
CA LEU A 481 -16.45 21.15 4.52
C LEU A 481 -16.04 19.85 3.83
N ALA A 482 -15.18 19.92 2.83
CA ALA A 482 -14.51 18.76 2.25
C ALA A 482 -13.00 18.87 2.48
N LEU A 483 -12.35 17.76 2.81
CA LEU A 483 -10.92 17.62 3.03
C LEU A 483 -10.39 16.54 2.09
N SER A 484 -9.53 16.94 1.16
CA SER A 484 -8.82 16.03 0.26
C SER A 484 -7.62 15.39 0.95
N LYS A 485 -7.10 14.30 0.36
CA LYS A 485 -5.97 13.52 0.91
C LYS A 485 -4.73 14.38 1.16
N ASN A 486 -4.46 15.35 0.29
CA ASN A 486 -3.31 16.27 0.39
C ASN A 486 -3.49 17.42 1.38
N GLY A 487 -4.66 17.52 2.05
CA GLY A 487 -4.94 18.53 3.05
C GLY A 487 -5.65 19.78 2.53
N ALA A 488 -6.02 19.84 1.25
CA ALA A 488 -6.81 20.95 0.75
C ALA A 488 -8.23 20.92 1.34
N VAL A 489 -8.67 22.08 1.84
CA VAL A 489 -9.97 22.26 2.47
C VAL A 489 -10.86 23.10 1.55
N GLN A 490 -12.08 22.62 1.31
CA GLN A 490 -13.10 23.35 0.56
C GLN A 490 -14.35 23.58 1.41
N LEU A 491 -14.74 24.85 1.56
CA LEU A 491 -15.94 25.27 2.28
C LEU A 491 -17.01 25.82 1.34
N THR A 492 -18.19 25.21 1.39
CA THR A 492 -19.39 25.67 0.66
C THR A 492 -20.54 25.89 1.64
N ALA A 493 -21.44 26.82 1.33
CA ALA A 493 -22.63 27.08 2.13
C ALA A 493 -23.82 27.32 1.20
N ALA A 494 -24.97 26.76 1.57
CA ALA A 494 -26.24 26.98 0.89
C ALA A 494 -27.35 27.17 1.94
N VAL A 495 -28.37 27.96 1.62
CA VAL A 495 -29.51 28.18 2.51
C VAL A 495 -30.14 26.84 2.89
N LEU A 496 -30.40 26.65 4.19
CA LEU A 496 -31.04 25.44 4.71
C LEU A 496 -32.56 25.55 4.58
N THR A 497 -33.13 24.85 3.61
CA THR A 497 -34.59 24.78 3.46
C THR A 497 -35.24 24.13 4.69
N PRO A 498 -36.26 24.76 5.30
CA PRO A 498 -37.04 24.15 6.39
C PRO A 498 -37.69 22.83 5.97
N LEU A 499 -37.95 21.96 6.94
CA LEU A 499 -38.79 20.78 6.70
C LEU A 499 -40.26 21.22 6.58
N ALA A 500 -41.00 20.58 5.68
CA ALA A 500 -42.42 20.88 5.47
C ALA A 500 -43.30 20.38 6.63
N ASP A 501 -42.91 19.28 7.28
CA ASP A 501 -43.63 18.65 8.38
C ASP A 501 -42.65 18.37 9.54
N PRO A 502 -43.06 18.54 10.82
CA PRO A 502 -42.26 18.13 11.98
C PRO A 502 -41.99 16.61 12.05
N THR A 503 -42.80 15.78 11.38
CA THR A 503 -42.61 14.33 11.26
C THR A 503 -42.30 13.93 9.82
N VAL A 504 -41.21 13.21 9.62
CA VAL A 504 -40.76 12.81 8.28
C VAL A 504 -41.02 11.33 7.97
N GLY A 505 -41.25 11.01 6.70
CA GLY A 505 -41.32 9.62 6.25
C GLY A 505 -39.93 8.99 6.08
N VAL A 506 -39.77 7.70 6.38
CA VAL A 506 -38.58 6.92 6.05
C VAL A 506 -38.93 5.64 5.32
N LEU A 507 -38.15 5.28 4.31
CA LEU A 507 -38.28 4.01 3.58
C LEU A 507 -37.39 2.93 4.22
N LEU A 508 -37.68 1.65 3.94
CA LEU A 508 -36.84 0.53 4.33
C LEU A 508 -36.10 0.00 3.11
N GLY A 509 -34.77 0.11 3.08
CA GLY A 509 -33.93 -0.29 1.95
C GLY A 509 -34.21 -1.68 1.34
N PRO A 510 -34.49 -2.73 2.15
CA PRO A 510 -34.84 -4.05 1.63
C PRO A 510 -36.07 -4.09 0.72
N ASP A 511 -36.97 -3.11 0.83
CA ASP A 511 -38.19 -3.02 0.02
C ASP A 511 -37.96 -2.29 -1.32
N HIS A 512 -36.75 -1.74 -1.53
CA HIS A 512 -36.40 -0.90 -2.68
C HIS A 512 -35.11 -1.34 -3.39
N ALA A 513 -34.76 -2.63 -3.30
CA ALA A 513 -33.60 -3.22 -3.99
C ALA A 513 -32.25 -2.51 -3.72
N PHE A 514 -32.07 -1.96 -2.52
CA PHE A 514 -30.76 -1.48 -2.07
C PHE A 514 -29.83 -2.64 -1.69
N PRO A 515 -28.52 -2.53 -1.96
CA PRO A 515 -27.57 -3.54 -1.53
C PRO A 515 -27.49 -3.58 0.00
N VAL A 516 -27.14 -4.76 0.52
CA VAL A 516 -26.80 -4.91 1.94
C VAL A 516 -25.53 -4.14 2.25
N MET A 517 -25.51 -3.49 3.40
CA MET A 517 -24.29 -2.89 3.94
C MET A 517 -23.41 -4.00 4.52
N HIS A 518 -22.09 -3.83 4.44
CA HIS A 518 -21.13 -4.78 4.99
C HIS A 518 -20.55 -4.19 6.28
N ALA A 519 -20.96 -4.74 7.42
CA ALA A 519 -20.63 -4.15 8.72
C ALA A 519 -19.12 -4.17 9.05
N ASP A 520 -18.36 -5.01 8.37
CA ASP A 520 -16.90 -5.12 8.42
C ASP A 520 -16.18 -4.07 7.54
N ASP A 521 -16.90 -3.28 6.73
CA ASP A 521 -16.30 -2.20 5.94
C ASP A 521 -15.76 -1.10 6.86
N PRO A 522 -14.43 -0.93 6.95
CA PRO A 522 -13.83 0.02 7.90
C PRO A 522 -14.20 1.47 7.56
N LEU A 523 -14.57 1.77 6.31
CA LEU A 523 -14.93 3.13 5.89
C LEU A 523 -16.29 3.59 6.40
N LEU A 524 -17.15 2.69 6.90
CA LEU A 524 -18.45 3.06 7.50
C LEU A 524 -18.30 3.92 8.76
N ARG A 525 -17.16 3.83 9.45
CA ARG A 525 -16.84 4.64 10.63
C ARG A 525 -16.41 6.07 10.28
N HIS A 526 -16.21 6.35 8.99
CA HIS A 526 -15.67 7.62 8.51
C HIS A 526 -16.67 8.32 7.58
N LYS A 527 -16.82 9.63 7.73
CA LYS A 527 -17.70 10.41 6.84
C LYS A 527 -16.96 10.76 5.55
N THR A 528 -16.93 9.81 4.63
CA THR A 528 -16.26 9.91 3.34
C THR A 528 -17.23 10.25 2.21
N THR A 529 -16.75 10.75 1.07
CA THR A 529 -17.57 10.94 -0.14
C THR A 529 -17.95 9.65 -0.87
N ARG A 530 -17.43 8.48 -0.44
CA ARG A 530 -17.89 7.16 -0.90
C ARG A 530 -19.29 6.86 -0.33
N ARG A 531 -20.31 7.46 -0.93
CA ARG A 531 -21.70 7.40 -0.45
C ARG A 531 -22.72 7.19 -1.56
N ALA A 532 -22.33 6.63 -2.71
CA ALA A 532 -23.22 6.47 -3.86
C ALA A 532 -24.55 5.78 -3.50
N GLU A 533 -24.51 4.70 -2.72
CA GLU A 533 -25.70 3.96 -2.28
C GLU A 533 -26.55 4.76 -1.28
N TYR A 534 -25.92 5.40 -0.30
CA TYR A 534 -26.60 6.31 0.63
C TYR A 534 -27.26 7.49 -0.09
N ASP A 535 -26.57 8.05 -1.09
CA ASP A 535 -27.06 9.14 -1.92
C ASP A 535 -28.22 8.73 -2.81
N ARG A 536 -28.17 7.52 -3.38
CA ARG A 536 -29.32 6.93 -4.07
C ARG A 536 -30.49 6.75 -3.12
N GLY A 537 -30.22 6.26 -1.91
CA GLY A 537 -31.20 6.02 -0.85
C GLY A 537 -32.03 7.25 -0.49
N TRP A 538 -31.39 8.36 -0.14
CA TRP A 538 -32.13 9.55 0.26
C TRP A 538 -32.78 10.27 -0.94
N ARG A 539 -32.21 10.20 -2.15
CA ARG A 539 -32.82 10.78 -3.36
C ARG A 539 -34.07 10.01 -3.77
N GLU A 540 -34.05 8.68 -3.69
CA GLU A 540 -35.24 7.87 -3.95
C GLU A 540 -36.33 8.12 -2.91
N ALA A 541 -35.95 8.24 -1.62
CA ALA A 541 -36.88 8.64 -0.58
C ALA A 541 -37.54 9.99 -0.90
N GLU A 542 -36.75 10.99 -1.26
CA GLU A 542 -37.26 12.33 -1.61
C GLU A 542 -38.21 12.29 -2.82
N ALA A 543 -37.89 11.51 -3.85
CA ALA A 543 -38.77 11.32 -5.01
C ALA A 543 -40.13 10.68 -4.66
N ARG A 544 -40.20 9.93 -3.55
CA ARG A 544 -41.42 9.31 -3.01
C ARG A 544 -42.07 10.12 -1.87
N GLY A 545 -41.60 11.35 -1.62
CA GLY A 545 -42.11 12.21 -0.56
C GLY A 545 -41.66 11.82 0.86
N ALA A 546 -40.67 10.94 0.98
CA ALA A 546 -40.00 10.57 2.22
C ALA A 546 -38.71 11.38 2.42
N PHE A 547 -38.15 11.36 3.63
CA PHE A 547 -36.95 12.11 4.00
C PHE A 547 -35.67 11.31 3.84
N ASP A 548 -35.70 10.00 4.12
CA ASP A 548 -34.52 9.14 4.07
C ASP A 548 -34.90 7.67 3.84
N THR A 549 -33.92 6.85 3.48
CA THR A 549 -34.05 5.39 3.38
C THR A 549 -33.15 4.74 4.42
N LEU A 550 -33.69 3.86 5.26
CA LEU A 550 -32.96 3.11 6.28
C LEU A 550 -32.32 1.85 5.67
N PHE A 551 -31.04 1.66 5.93
CA PHE A 551 -30.24 0.54 5.44
C PHE A 551 -30.06 -0.55 6.49
N PHE A 552 -29.73 -1.75 6.00
CA PHE A 552 -29.51 -2.95 6.80
C PHE A 552 -28.26 -3.67 6.33
N ASN A 553 -27.56 -4.33 7.25
CA ASN A 553 -26.33 -5.05 6.95
C ASN A 553 -26.59 -6.51 6.53
N GLU A 554 -25.52 -7.24 6.24
CA GLU A 554 -25.56 -8.65 5.82
C GLU A 554 -26.15 -9.60 6.88
N ARG A 555 -26.22 -9.16 8.15
CA ARG A 555 -26.82 -9.88 9.28
C ARG A 555 -28.30 -9.53 9.52
N GLY A 556 -28.87 -8.64 8.70
CA GLY A 556 -30.25 -8.15 8.86
C GLY A 556 -30.43 -7.12 9.97
N GLU A 557 -29.32 -6.55 10.47
CA GLU A 557 -29.34 -5.50 11.49
C GLU A 557 -29.49 -4.14 10.83
N LEU A 558 -30.24 -3.25 11.49
CA LEU A 558 -30.41 -1.85 11.11
C LEU A 558 -29.06 -1.13 11.22
N THR A 559 -28.70 -0.35 10.20
CA THR A 559 -27.49 0.47 10.22
C THR A 559 -27.84 1.95 10.43
N GLU A 560 -27.99 2.70 9.35
CA GLU A 560 -28.32 4.11 9.33
C GLU A 560 -29.17 4.48 8.11
N GLY A 561 -29.59 5.73 8.03
CA GLY A 561 -30.19 6.30 6.83
C GLY A 561 -29.15 6.82 5.84
N GLY A 562 -29.58 7.19 4.62
CA GLY A 562 -28.76 7.85 3.61
C GLY A 562 -28.07 9.13 4.10
N ARG A 563 -28.74 9.88 4.99
CA ARG A 563 -28.23 11.15 5.54
C ARG A 563 -28.50 11.35 7.03
N SER A 564 -28.87 10.29 7.75
CA SER A 564 -29.24 10.35 9.16
C SER A 564 -28.85 9.09 9.94
N ASN A 565 -28.65 9.21 11.24
CA ASN A 565 -28.69 8.06 12.15
C ASN A 565 -30.11 7.89 12.69
N VAL A 566 -30.43 6.70 13.17
CA VAL A 566 -31.79 6.32 13.59
C VAL A 566 -31.82 5.87 15.05
N PHE A 567 -32.89 6.25 15.75
CA PHE A 567 -33.27 5.77 17.06
C PHE A 567 -34.69 5.18 16.98
N VAL A 568 -34.87 4.07 17.68
CA VAL A 568 -36.10 3.27 17.72
C VAL A 568 -36.56 3.18 19.17
N LYS A 569 -37.81 3.58 19.44
CA LYS A 569 -38.38 3.47 20.78
C LYS A 569 -39.08 2.13 20.95
N LEU A 570 -38.65 1.35 21.94
CA LEU A 570 -39.19 0.04 22.26
C LEU A 570 -39.36 -0.09 23.78
N ALA A 571 -40.55 -0.48 24.22
CA ALA A 571 -40.91 -0.61 25.62
C ALA A 571 -40.56 0.66 26.43
N GLY A 572 -40.92 1.84 25.88
CA GLY A 572 -40.66 3.12 26.51
C GLY A 572 -39.22 3.65 26.42
N ARG A 573 -38.24 2.88 25.93
CA ARG A 573 -36.81 3.27 25.87
C ARG A 573 -36.31 3.46 24.44
N TRP A 574 -35.44 4.45 24.24
CA TRP A 574 -34.80 4.72 22.95
C TRP A 574 -33.54 3.87 22.74
N TRP A 575 -33.43 3.28 21.55
CA TRP A 575 -32.30 2.47 21.13
C TRP A 575 -31.75 2.95 19.80
N THR A 576 -30.43 2.95 19.62
CA THR A 576 -29.79 3.16 18.31
C THR A 576 -28.86 1.98 18.01
N PRO A 577 -28.64 1.60 16.73
CA PRO A 577 -27.76 0.48 16.43
C PRO A 577 -26.32 0.78 16.86
N PRO A 578 -25.57 -0.22 17.36
CA PRO A 578 -24.18 -0.06 17.79
C PRO A 578 -23.26 0.13 16.57
N LEU A 579 -22.02 0.60 16.78
CA LEU A 579 -21.08 0.85 15.68
C LEU A 579 -20.69 -0.45 14.94
N GLU A 580 -20.73 -1.58 15.63
CA GLU A 580 -20.49 -2.93 15.13
C GLU A 580 -21.54 -3.37 14.10
N SER A 581 -22.70 -2.70 14.03
CA SER A 581 -23.69 -2.91 12.98
C SER A 581 -23.33 -2.19 11.67
N GLY A 582 -22.24 -1.41 11.62
CA GLY A 582 -21.80 -0.69 10.41
C GLY A 582 -22.41 0.70 10.32
N VAL A 583 -22.34 1.47 11.40
CA VAL A 583 -22.97 2.80 11.53
C VAL A 583 -21.92 3.91 11.63
N LEU A 584 -22.18 5.05 10.99
CA LEU A 584 -21.34 6.23 11.16
C LEU A 584 -21.52 6.76 12.60
N PRO A 585 -20.43 7.07 13.34
CA PRO A 585 -20.51 7.81 14.60
C PRO A 585 -20.95 9.26 14.35
N GLY A 586 -22.26 9.45 14.17
CA GLY A 586 -22.87 10.74 13.89
C GLY A 586 -22.75 11.71 15.06
N ILE A 587 -22.49 12.99 14.77
CA ILE A 587 -22.38 14.02 15.80
C ILE A 587 -23.67 14.12 16.63
N MET A 588 -24.83 14.22 15.96
CA MET A 588 -26.12 14.31 16.66
C MET A 588 -26.48 13.01 17.37
N ARG A 589 -26.08 11.85 16.83
CA ARG A 589 -26.23 10.55 17.53
C ARG A 589 -25.48 10.56 18.87
N GLY A 590 -24.24 11.04 18.88
CA GLY A 590 -23.46 11.19 20.11
C GLY A 590 -24.11 12.14 21.11
N VAL A 591 -24.59 13.31 20.64
CA VAL A 591 -25.32 14.27 21.48
C VAL A 591 -26.56 13.64 22.14
N LEU A 592 -27.34 12.86 21.39
CA LEU A 592 -28.55 12.20 21.91
C LEU A 592 -28.24 11.02 22.85
N LEU A 593 -27.13 10.32 22.66
CA LEU A 593 -26.69 9.25 23.58
C LEU A 593 -26.20 9.80 24.92
N GLU A 594 -25.66 11.02 24.92
CA GLU A 594 -25.22 11.73 26.13
C GLU A 594 -26.38 12.48 26.83
N ASP A 595 -27.53 12.62 26.15
CA ASP A 595 -28.72 13.25 26.70
C ASP A 595 -29.41 12.32 27.72
N ILE A 596 -29.26 12.68 29.00
CA ILE A 596 -29.81 11.92 30.13
C ILE A 596 -31.33 11.82 30.04
N ASP A 597 -32.02 12.86 29.56
CA ASP A 597 -33.48 12.91 29.53
C ASP A 597 -34.05 12.00 28.43
N LEU A 598 -33.28 11.75 27.37
CA LEU A 598 -33.66 10.80 26.32
C LEU A 598 -33.52 9.34 26.76
N HIS A 599 -32.65 9.06 27.74
CA HIS A 599 -32.35 7.70 28.23
C HIS A 599 -32.02 6.69 27.12
N ALA A 600 -31.35 7.15 26.05
CA ALA A 600 -31.01 6.32 24.91
C ALA A 600 -29.82 5.40 25.21
N ALA A 601 -29.77 4.25 24.53
CA ALA A 601 -28.63 3.35 24.58
C ALA A 601 -28.44 2.59 23.27
N GLU A 602 -27.30 1.92 23.14
CA GLU A 602 -27.01 1.10 21.96
C GLU A 602 -27.58 -0.31 22.12
N ARG A 603 -28.16 -0.83 21.05
CA ARG A 603 -28.65 -2.22 20.96
C ARG A 603 -28.75 -2.62 19.49
N VAL A 604 -28.42 -3.86 19.17
CA VAL A 604 -28.66 -4.42 17.83
C VAL A 604 -30.16 -4.39 17.54
N LEU A 605 -30.53 -3.69 16.47
CA LEU A 605 -31.91 -3.49 16.03
C LEU A 605 -32.11 -4.18 14.69
N THR A 606 -33.30 -4.71 14.46
CA THR A 606 -33.66 -5.42 13.23
C THR A 606 -34.79 -4.72 12.50
N ARG A 607 -35.12 -5.19 11.30
CA ARG A 607 -36.30 -4.72 10.55
C ARG A 607 -37.59 -4.84 11.38
N VAL A 608 -37.74 -5.94 12.11
CA VAL A 608 -38.92 -6.20 12.95
C VAL A 608 -39.02 -5.18 14.07
N ASP A 609 -37.90 -4.79 14.66
CA ASP A 609 -37.86 -3.75 15.69
C ASP A 609 -38.32 -2.39 15.16
N VAL A 610 -37.89 -2.01 13.94
CA VAL A 610 -38.31 -0.76 13.29
C VAL A 610 -39.82 -0.77 12.99
N GLN A 611 -40.35 -1.91 12.55
CA GLN A 611 -41.78 -2.05 12.25
C GLN A 611 -42.66 -2.03 13.50
N ASN A 612 -42.14 -2.54 14.62
CA ASN A 612 -42.85 -2.57 15.91
C ASN A 612 -42.53 -1.37 16.82
N ALA A 613 -41.86 -0.35 16.29
CA ALA A 613 -41.44 0.81 17.06
C ALA A 613 -42.64 1.61 17.59
N GLU A 614 -42.60 2.00 18.87
CA GLU A 614 -43.57 2.96 19.45
C GLU A 614 -43.42 4.35 18.83
N ALA A 615 -42.18 4.70 18.50
CA ALA A 615 -41.79 5.93 17.82
C ALA A 615 -40.43 5.74 17.13
N LEU A 616 -40.21 6.47 16.05
CA LEU A 616 -38.91 6.56 15.38
C LEU A 616 -38.39 7.99 15.43
N LEU A 617 -37.09 8.12 15.53
CA LEU A 617 -36.39 9.39 15.49
C LEU A 617 -35.21 9.25 14.55
N VAL A 618 -35.11 10.15 13.56
CA VAL A 618 -33.92 10.27 12.73
C VAL A 618 -33.16 11.53 13.11
N CYS A 619 -31.83 11.49 13.04
CA CYS A 619 -31.02 12.61 13.47
C CYS A 619 -29.80 12.85 12.59
N ASN A 620 -29.43 14.11 12.45
CA ASN A 620 -28.12 14.52 11.93
C ASN A 620 -27.75 15.90 12.48
N ALA A 621 -26.48 16.29 12.36
CA ALA A 621 -26.00 17.56 12.92
C ALA A 621 -26.60 18.79 12.24
N LEU A 622 -27.11 18.65 11.02
CA LEU A 622 -27.68 19.74 10.24
C LEU A 622 -29.10 20.10 10.71
N ARG A 623 -29.94 19.10 10.99
CA ARG A 623 -31.37 19.28 11.33
C ARG A 623 -31.70 18.94 12.78
N GLY A 624 -30.74 18.40 13.54
CA GLY A 624 -31.00 17.90 14.88
C GLY A 624 -31.78 16.59 14.85
N ALA A 625 -32.61 16.38 15.86
CA ALA A 625 -33.48 15.22 16.01
C ALA A 625 -34.86 15.51 15.39
N VAL A 626 -35.37 14.60 14.56
CA VAL A 626 -36.65 14.75 13.83
C VAL A 626 -37.46 13.48 14.00
N GLN A 627 -38.76 13.62 14.34
CA GLN A 627 -39.66 12.48 14.43
C GLN A 627 -39.82 11.81 13.06
N ALA A 628 -39.86 10.48 13.04
CA ALA A 628 -39.97 9.71 11.83
C ALA A 628 -41.10 8.69 11.89
N ARG A 629 -41.59 8.29 10.71
CA ARG A 629 -42.50 7.15 10.54
C ARG A 629 -42.12 6.37 9.30
N VAL A 630 -42.25 5.04 9.33
CA VAL A 630 -42.07 4.22 8.12
C VAL A 630 -43.17 4.56 7.12
N VAL A 631 -42.79 4.78 5.86
CA VAL A 631 -43.71 4.97 4.75
C VAL A 631 -43.42 3.90 3.69
N GLY A 632 -44.49 3.36 3.08
CA GLY A 632 -44.43 2.24 2.13
C GLY A 632 -44.56 2.71 0.68
#